data_AF-A0A7S1TDP5-F1
#
_entry.id   AF-A0A7S1TDP5-F1
#
_cell.length_a   1.000
_cell.length_b   1.000
_cell.length_c   1.000
_cell.angle_alpha   90.00
_cell.angle_beta   90.00
_cell.angle_gamma   90.00
#
_symmetry.space_group_name_H-M   'P 1'
#
loop_
_entity.id
_entity.type
_entity.pdbx_description
1 polymer ?
#
loop_
_entity_poly.entity_id
_entity_poly.type
_entity_poly.pdbx_seq_one_letter_code
_entity_poly.pdbx_strand_id
1 'polypeptide(L)'
;DKQAADENNILWIEIPEPCWMSHVVNAAEVDGCILVDAIYYSNMDLDTMNGAQVRYEWNISSWKLNMNTGFGERRAISPKGLRPEFPVINSAYASHGSYRWSWVLLLNESTSSPWFSSI
;
A
#
# COMPACT_ATOMS: atom_id res chain seq x y z
N ASP A 1 -10.75 -28.79 -14.63
CA ASP A 1 -9.97 -29.09 -13.40
C ASP A 1 -8.67 -28.29 -13.24
N LYS A 2 -8.48 -27.12 -13.87
CA LYS A 2 -7.32 -26.25 -13.59
C LYS A 2 -7.46 -25.47 -12.27
N GLN A 3 -8.69 -25.10 -11.91
CA GLN A 3 -8.99 -24.25 -10.74
C GLN A 3 -8.62 -24.92 -9.40
N ALA A 4 -8.82 -26.22 -9.26
CA ALA A 4 -8.43 -26.97 -8.05
C ALA A 4 -6.91 -27.21 -7.94
N ALA A 5 -6.16 -27.10 -9.04
CA ALA A 5 -4.69 -27.20 -9.01
C ALA A 5 -4.03 -25.88 -8.56
N ASP A 6 -4.69 -24.74 -8.77
CA ASP A 6 -4.18 -23.41 -8.42
C ASP A 6 -4.30 -23.10 -6.91
N GLU A 7 -5.37 -23.55 -6.24
CA GLU A 7 -5.57 -23.27 -4.81
C GLU A 7 -4.46 -23.85 -3.92
N ASN A 8 -3.86 -24.97 -4.32
CA ASN A 8 -2.73 -25.58 -3.60
C ASN A 8 -1.41 -24.80 -3.73
N ASN A 9 -1.32 -23.82 -4.64
CA ASN A 9 -0.13 -23.00 -4.85
C ASN A 9 -0.27 -21.60 -4.22
N ILE A 10 -1.36 -21.34 -3.50
CA ILE A 10 -1.59 -20.05 -2.83
C ILE A 10 -1.10 -20.14 -1.39
N LEU A 11 -0.15 -19.27 -1.05
CA LEU A 11 0.30 -19.07 0.33
C LEU A 11 -0.37 -17.82 0.90
N TRP A 12 -1.13 -18.00 1.98
CA TRP A 12 -1.70 -16.91 2.76
C TRP A 12 -0.73 -16.49 3.86
N ILE A 13 -0.35 -15.21 3.86
CA ILE A 13 0.56 -14.63 4.86
C ILE A 13 -0.21 -13.54 5.61
N GLU A 14 -0.37 -13.72 6.91
CA GLU A 14 -0.99 -12.74 7.78
C GLU A 14 0.05 -11.77 8.33
N ILE A 15 -0.30 -10.49 8.38
CA ILE A 15 0.53 -9.43 8.95
C ILE A 15 -0.23 -8.87 10.14
N PRO A 16 0.36 -8.85 11.34
CA PRO A 16 -0.37 -8.66 12.59
C PRO A 16 -0.94 -7.24 12.78
N GLU A 17 -0.53 -6.27 11.97
CA GLU A 17 -1.00 -4.89 12.07
C GLU A 17 -2.23 -4.68 11.18
N PRO A 18 -3.42 -4.40 11.75
CA PRO A 18 -4.58 -4.03 10.96
C PRO A 18 -4.27 -2.76 10.16
N CYS A 19 -4.52 -2.83 8.86
CA CYS A 19 -4.28 -1.74 7.95
C CYS A 19 -5.19 -1.80 6.74
N TRP A 20 -5.33 -0.65 6.10
CA TRP A 20 -5.87 -0.57 4.75
C TRP A 20 -4.71 -0.36 3.80
N MET A 21 -4.59 -1.26 2.83
CA MET A 21 -3.66 -1.14 1.71
C MET A 21 -4.44 -0.64 0.49
N SER A 22 -3.97 0.43 -0.13
CA SER A 22 -4.57 0.98 -1.35
C SER A 22 -3.68 0.71 -2.56
N HIS A 23 -3.39 1.72 -3.37
CA HIS A 23 -2.66 1.54 -4.62
C HIS A 23 -1.23 1.03 -4.39
N VAL A 24 -0.84 0.06 -5.22
CA VAL A 24 0.49 -0.52 -5.24
C VAL A 24 1.42 0.41 -6.02
N VAL A 25 2.57 0.72 -5.41
CA VAL A 25 3.68 1.44 -6.05
C VAL A 25 4.46 0.50 -6.97
N ASN A 26 4.87 -0.66 -6.44
CA ASN A 26 5.56 -1.72 -7.18
C ASN A 26 5.45 -3.04 -6.40
N ALA A 27 5.61 -4.17 -7.09
CA ALA A 27 5.75 -5.47 -6.45
C ALA A 27 6.71 -6.36 -7.24
N ALA A 28 7.58 -7.11 -6.56
CA ALA A 28 8.59 -7.95 -7.20
C ALA A 28 8.94 -9.17 -6.35
N GLU A 29 9.39 -10.25 -6.99
CA GLU A 29 9.99 -11.39 -6.32
C GLU A 29 11.52 -11.21 -6.24
N VAL A 30 12.08 -11.33 -5.03
CA VAL A 30 13.51 -11.16 -4.75
C VAL A 30 13.91 -12.15 -3.67
N ASP A 31 14.89 -13.02 -3.96
CA ASP A 31 15.50 -13.96 -3.01
C ASP A 31 14.47 -14.79 -2.20
N GLY A 32 13.45 -15.32 -2.88
CA GLY A 32 12.39 -16.12 -2.25
C GLY A 32 11.42 -15.31 -1.38
N CYS A 33 11.45 -13.98 -1.50
CA CYS A 33 10.50 -13.07 -0.89
C CYS A 33 9.69 -12.33 -1.96
N ILE A 34 8.43 -12.01 -1.65
CA ILE A 34 7.67 -11.01 -2.39
C ILE A 34 7.83 -9.68 -1.68
N LEU A 35 8.31 -8.68 -2.40
CA LEU A 35 8.33 -7.30 -1.97
C LEU A 35 7.13 -6.59 -2.57
N VAL A 36 6.33 -5.91 -1.76
CA VAL A 36 5.21 -5.07 -2.20
C VAL A 36 5.36 -3.71 -1.55
N ASP A 37 5.48 -2.68 -2.36
CA ASP A 37 5.42 -1.30 -1.88
C ASP A 37 4.06 -0.73 -2.25
N ALA A 38 3.32 -0.19 -1.28
CA ALA A 38 1.96 0.30 -1.49
C ALA A 38 1.61 1.43 -0.53
N ILE A 39 0.51 2.13 -0.82
CA ILE A 39 -0.04 3.12 0.09
C ILE A 39 -0.67 2.40 1.30
N TYR A 40 -0.26 2.83 2.48
CA TYR A 40 -0.69 2.34 3.77
C TYR A 40 -1.56 3.39 4.47
N TYR A 41 -2.65 2.92 5.06
CA TYR A 41 -3.45 3.66 6.04
C TYR A 41 -3.60 2.85 7.33
N SER A 42 -3.32 3.45 8.49
CA SER A 42 -3.56 2.80 9.77
C SER A 42 -5.06 2.79 10.09
N ASN A 43 -5.64 1.60 10.34
CA ASN A 43 -7.01 1.48 10.84
C ASN A 43 -8.04 2.36 10.12
N MET A 44 -7.92 2.49 8.79
CA MET A 44 -8.89 3.24 8.00
C MET A 44 -10.18 2.44 7.90
N ASP A 45 -11.27 3.09 8.26
CA ASP A 45 -12.63 2.60 8.07
C ASP A 45 -13.32 3.50 7.03
N LEU A 46 -13.52 2.95 5.83
CA LEU A 46 -14.14 3.67 4.72
C LEU A 46 -15.59 4.07 5.01
N ASP A 47 -16.30 3.33 5.86
CA ASP A 47 -17.68 3.66 6.24
C ASP A 47 -17.71 4.92 7.11
N THR A 48 -16.64 5.16 7.88
CA THR A 48 -16.49 6.36 8.73
C THR A 48 -15.84 7.56 8.02
N MET A 49 -15.27 7.37 6.82
CA MET A 49 -14.68 8.48 6.04
C MET A 49 -15.73 9.52 5.60
N ASN A 50 -17.02 9.18 5.61
CA ASN A 50 -18.10 10.09 5.33
C ASN A 50 -18.37 11.02 6.53
N GLY A 51 -17.55 12.07 6.66
CA GLY A 51 -17.84 13.23 7.51
C GLY A 51 -17.05 13.32 8.83
N ALA A 52 -16.28 12.30 9.21
CA ALA A 52 -15.39 12.37 10.37
C ALA A 52 -13.94 12.67 9.92
N GLN A 53 -13.30 13.69 10.52
CA GLN A 53 -11.85 13.90 10.39
C GLN A 53 -11.10 12.85 11.23
N VAL A 54 -11.07 11.61 10.77
CA VAL A 54 -10.21 10.60 11.40
C VAL A 54 -8.80 10.76 10.84
N ARG A 55 -7.82 10.92 11.73
CA ARG A 55 -6.40 11.01 11.35
C ARG A 55 -5.79 9.62 11.37
N TYR A 56 -5.48 9.10 10.19
CA TYR A 56 -4.73 7.85 10.01
C TYR A 56 -3.25 8.16 9.77
N GLU A 57 -2.36 7.27 10.18
CA GLU A 57 -1.03 7.23 9.58
C GLU A 57 -1.20 6.91 8.10
N TRP A 58 -0.57 7.72 7.27
CA TRP A 58 -0.69 7.66 5.82
C TRP A 58 0.68 7.86 5.20
N ASN A 59 1.19 6.80 4.60
CA ASN A 59 2.53 6.75 4.03
C ASN A 59 2.59 5.69 2.92
N ILE A 60 3.70 5.66 2.20
CA ILE A 60 4.14 4.47 1.46
C ILE A 60 4.85 3.53 2.45
N SER A 61 4.39 2.28 2.49
CA SER A 61 5.02 1.19 3.22
C SER A 61 5.48 0.08 2.27
N SER A 62 6.49 -0.66 2.71
CA SER A 62 7.04 -1.84 2.07
C SER A 62 6.72 -3.06 2.90
N TRP A 63 6.15 -4.06 2.26
CA TRP A 63 5.87 -5.38 2.79
C TRP A 63 6.86 -6.37 2.21
N LYS A 64 7.50 -7.15 3.07
CA LYS A 64 8.36 -8.26 2.69
C LYS A 64 7.73 -9.56 3.17
N LEU A 65 7.34 -10.40 2.23
CA LEU A 65 6.63 -11.65 2.45
C LEU A 65 7.57 -12.80 2.12
N ASN A 66 7.95 -13.61 3.11
CA ASN A 66 8.84 -14.74 2.90
C ASN A 66 8.03 -15.97 2.48
N MET A 67 8.22 -16.41 1.24
CA MET A 67 7.47 -17.52 0.65
C MET A 67 7.85 -18.89 1.26
N ASN A 68 9.02 -19.00 1.90
CA ASN A 68 9.49 -20.23 2.51
C ASN A 68 8.99 -20.41 3.95
N THR A 69 8.78 -19.31 4.67
CA THR A 69 8.40 -19.35 6.10
C THR A 69 6.97 -18.93 6.36
N GLY A 70 6.29 -18.31 5.39
CA GLY A 70 4.96 -17.73 5.58
C GLY A 70 4.96 -16.51 6.50
N PHE A 71 6.13 -15.92 6.76
CA PHE A 71 6.26 -14.73 7.61
C PHE A 71 6.23 -13.46 6.76
N GLY A 72 5.52 -12.44 7.23
CA GLY A 72 5.47 -11.11 6.63
C GLY A 72 5.92 -10.03 7.60
N GLU A 73 6.66 -9.03 7.09
CA GLU A 73 6.98 -7.81 7.82
C GLU A 73 6.62 -6.58 7.00
N ARG A 74 6.34 -5.47 7.69
CA ARG A 74 6.05 -4.16 7.10
C ARG A 74 7.01 -3.12 7.63
N ARG A 75 7.41 -2.16 6.79
CA ARG A 75 8.09 -0.93 7.21
C ARG A 75 7.61 0.27 6.40
N ALA A 76 7.53 1.45 7.02
CA ALA A 76 7.34 2.69 6.28
C ALA A 76 8.60 3.02 5.46
N ILE A 77 8.45 3.41 4.20
CA ILE A 77 9.57 3.79 3.30
C ILE A 77 9.48 5.24 2.80
N SER A 78 8.42 5.95 3.15
CA SER A 78 8.29 7.39 2.92
C SER A 78 8.26 8.16 4.25
N PRO A 79 8.65 9.44 4.23
CA PRO A 79 8.50 10.32 5.38
C PRO A 79 7.07 10.37 5.91
N LYS A 80 6.93 10.42 7.24
CA LYS A 80 5.62 10.59 7.89
C LYS A 80 4.99 11.93 7.49
N GLY A 81 3.66 11.93 7.33
CA GLY A 81 2.88 13.14 7.07
C GLY A 81 2.77 13.58 5.61
N LEU A 82 3.36 12.85 4.66
CA LEU A 82 3.28 13.19 3.23
C LEU A 82 1.88 12.95 2.62
N ARG A 83 1.07 12.06 3.21
CA ARG A 83 -0.26 11.69 2.69
C ARG A 83 -0.26 11.39 1.17
N PRO A 84 0.56 10.44 0.71
CA PRO A 84 0.73 10.15 -0.71
C PRO A 84 -0.37 9.25 -1.25
N GLU A 85 -0.82 9.52 -2.47
CA GLU A 85 -1.73 8.63 -3.20
C GLU A 85 -1.46 8.67 -4.71
N PHE A 86 -2.06 7.72 -5.44
CA PHE A 86 -1.91 7.54 -6.88
C PHE A 86 -0.43 7.42 -7.30
N PRO A 87 0.31 6.45 -6.73
CA PRO A 87 1.71 6.28 -7.07
C PRO A 87 1.89 5.82 -8.51
N VAL A 88 2.94 6.33 -9.15
CA VAL A 88 3.40 5.90 -10.47
C VAL A 88 4.91 5.74 -10.42
N ILE A 89 5.42 4.69 -11.04
CA ILE A 89 6.85 4.47 -11.25
C ILE A 89 7.20 4.52 -12.73
N ASN A 90 8.50 4.61 -13.04
CA ASN A 90 8.95 4.36 -14.40
C ASN A 90 8.70 2.89 -14.73
N SER A 91 7.89 2.62 -15.76
CA SER A 91 7.45 1.28 -16.14
C SER A 91 8.59 0.34 -16.51
N ALA A 92 9.78 0.86 -16.86
CA ALA A 92 10.97 0.04 -17.08
C ALA A 92 11.45 -0.70 -15.81
N TYR A 93 10.97 -0.30 -14.63
CA TYR A 93 11.26 -0.94 -13.34
C TYR A 93 10.07 -1.68 -12.75
N ALA A 94 8.94 -1.76 -13.47
CA ALA A 94 7.78 -2.52 -13.01
C ALA A 94 8.17 -4.00 -12.84
N SER A 95 7.84 -4.56 -11.68
CA SER A 95 8.21 -5.93 -11.31
C SER A 95 9.71 -6.21 -11.13
N HIS A 96 10.55 -5.17 -11.16
CA HIS A 96 11.94 -5.29 -10.74
C HIS A 96 12.06 -5.06 -9.23
N GLY A 97 12.87 -5.88 -8.57
CA GLY A 97 13.17 -5.77 -7.14
C GLY A 97 13.92 -4.50 -6.72
N SER A 98 14.32 -3.67 -7.69
CA SER A 98 14.97 -2.40 -7.43
C SER A 98 14.36 -1.31 -8.31
N TYR A 99 13.93 -0.24 -7.66
CA TYR A 99 13.53 1.03 -8.27
C TYR A 99 13.87 2.14 -7.26
N ARG A 100 14.10 3.35 -7.74
CA ARG A 100 14.55 4.47 -6.89
C ARG A 100 13.50 5.55 -6.68
N TRP A 101 12.63 5.73 -7.66
CA TRP A 101 11.75 6.88 -7.74
C TRP A 101 10.31 6.45 -7.99
N SER A 102 9.40 7.13 -7.29
CA SER A 102 7.96 7.08 -7.50
C SER A 102 7.45 8.52 -7.49
N TRP A 103 6.45 8.80 -8.32
CA TRP A 103 5.69 10.05 -8.33
C TRP A 103 4.33 9.80 -7.69
N VAL A 104 3.89 10.72 -6.84
CA VAL A 104 2.64 10.61 -6.08
C VAL A 104 1.90 11.93 -6.09
N LEU A 105 0.58 11.89 -5.91
CA LEU A 105 -0.19 13.05 -5.48
C LEU A 105 -0.08 13.19 -3.96
N LEU A 106 0.22 14.40 -3.49
CA LEU A 106 0.24 14.72 -2.06
C LEU A 106 -1.04 15.46 -1.68
N LEU A 107 -1.76 14.92 -0.71
CA LEU A 107 -2.98 15.55 -0.20
C LEU A 107 -2.62 16.50 0.95
N ASN A 108 -2.50 17.79 0.63
CA ASN A 108 -2.20 18.82 1.60
C ASN A 108 -3.48 19.37 2.24
N GLU A 109 -3.52 19.47 3.57
CA GLU A 109 -4.57 20.22 4.28
C GLU A 109 -4.23 21.72 4.23
N SER A 110 -4.41 22.37 3.07
CA SER A 110 -4.51 23.84 3.04
C SER A 110 -5.97 24.25 2.90
N THR A 111 -6.56 24.58 4.05
CA THR A 111 -7.66 25.52 4.28
C THR A 111 -8.71 25.68 3.18
N SER A 112 -9.95 25.24 3.48
CA SER A 112 -11.19 25.59 2.76
C SER A 112 -11.14 25.41 1.24
N SER A 113 -11.38 24.19 0.78
CA SER A 113 -11.85 23.99 -0.60
C SER A 113 -13.32 24.42 -0.67
N PRO A 114 -13.69 25.44 -1.48
CA PRO A 114 -15.09 25.83 -1.68
C PRO A 114 -15.88 24.82 -2.54
N TRP A 115 -15.24 23.74 -3.00
CA TRP A 115 -15.80 22.82 -3.98
C TRP A 115 -16.70 21.73 -3.39
N PHE A 116 -16.84 21.68 -2.07
CA PHE A 116 -17.79 20.81 -1.38
C PHE A 116 -18.67 21.62 -0.42
N SER A 117 -19.39 22.62 -0.94
CA SER A 117 -20.63 23.06 -0.29
C SER A 117 -21.73 22.07 -0.64
N SER A 118 -22.22 21.39 0.40
CA SER A 118 -23.45 20.57 0.50
C SER A 118 -24.41 20.62 -0.69
N ILE A 119 -24.83 19.45 -1.16
CA ILE A 119 -26.20 19.24 -1.68
C ILE A 119 -27.11 19.06 -0.46
#